data_AF-A0A535R2Z4-F1
#
_entry.id   AF-A0A535R2Z4-F1
#
_cell.length_a   1.000
_cell.length_b   1.000
_cell.length_c   1.000
_cell.angle_alpha   90.00
_cell.angle_beta   90.00
_cell.angle_gamma   90.00
#
_symmetry.space_group_name_H-M   'P 1'
#
loop_
_entity.id
_entity.type
_entity.pdbx_description
1 polymer ?
#
loop_
_entity_poly.entity_id
_entity_poly.type
_entity_poly.pdbx_seq_one_letter_code
_entity_poly.pdbx_strand_id
1 'polypeptide(L)'
;MLPLIPNITWILLCRALVGFGAGGTFVAGAGVAASLGKHSFLGQGLYGGSVQIGSGLGLLLTPQLYAWFNWQGAFLCWGLLGIASILVWLFVDDGFEAHHRTKVNIRAGLRSPAVWTLGLSHMGTFGLGNAIAAWIAVYLAHQYGLSLGLAATLGSIALLSGMFFRPLGGILLARRAIRPIPLLRIGTILGAAGVALLALPLRFPPLAALG
;
A
#
# COMPACT_ATOMS: atom_id res chain seq x y z
N MET A 1 -0.55 -8.29 20.42
CA MET A 1 0.32 -9.37 20.91
C MET A 1 1.65 -8.76 21.34
N LEU A 2 1.89 -8.66 22.65
CA LEU A 2 3.21 -8.31 23.20
C LEU A 2 4.20 -9.41 22.79
N PRO A 3 5.45 -9.10 22.43
CA PRO A 3 6.45 -10.11 22.19
C PRO A 3 6.85 -10.69 23.54
N LEU A 4 6.13 -11.73 23.97
CA LEU A 4 6.45 -12.51 25.17
C LEU A 4 7.85 -13.13 25.07
N ILE A 5 8.40 -13.27 23.85
CA ILE A 5 9.75 -13.76 23.58
C ILE A 5 10.31 -12.99 22.36
N PRO A 6 11.45 -12.28 22.47
CA PRO A 6 12.17 -11.70 21.34
C PRO A 6 12.86 -12.81 20.55
N ASN A 7 12.07 -13.57 19.79
CA ASN A 7 12.53 -14.64 18.92
C ASN A 7 12.22 -14.27 17.46
N ILE A 8 13.20 -14.42 16.57
CA ILE A 8 13.05 -14.17 15.14
C ILE A 8 11.88 -14.97 14.55
N THR A 9 11.71 -16.23 14.96
CA THR A 9 10.61 -17.09 14.52
C THR A 9 9.26 -16.51 14.93
N TRP A 10 9.16 -15.95 16.14
CA TRP A 10 7.93 -15.30 16.62
C TRP A 10 7.57 -14.08 15.78
N ILE A 11 8.55 -13.23 15.45
CA ILE A 11 8.36 -12.05 14.59
C ILE A 11 7.90 -12.47 13.19
N LEU A 12 8.51 -13.51 12.61
CA LEU A 12 8.14 -14.02 11.29
C LEU A 12 6.71 -14.58 11.27
N LEU A 13 6.32 -15.33 12.30
CA LEU A 13 4.95 -15.82 12.46
C LEU A 13 3.95 -14.68 12.59
N CYS A 14 4.24 -13.68 13.43
CA CYS A 14 3.39 -12.49 13.56
C CYS A 14 3.26 -11.74 12.22
N ARG A 15 4.36 -11.64 11.45
CA ARG A 15 4.34 -11.02 10.12
C ARG A 15 3.51 -11.81 9.12
N ALA A 16 3.58 -13.14 9.15
CA ALA A 16 2.74 -14.01 8.32
C ALA A 16 1.25 -13.83 8.64
N LEU A 17 0.89 -13.76 9.93
CA LEU A 17 -0.49 -13.50 10.37
C LEU A 17 -1.00 -12.14 9.89
N VAL A 18 -0.20 -11.09 10.01
CA VAL A 18 -0.54 -9.75 9.48
C VAL A 18 -0.74 -9.82 7.96
N GLY A 19 0.13 -10.54 7.23
CA GLY A 19 0.01 -10.72 5.79
C GLY A 19 -1.27 -11.44 5.37
N PHE A 20 -1.65 -12.49 6.09
CA PHE A 20 -2.88 -13.24 5.84
C PHE A 20 -4.12 -12.34 6.03
N GLY A 21 -4.19 -11.62 7.15
CA GLY A 21 -5.29 -10.68 7.42
C GLY A 21 -5.37 -9.58 6.36
N ALA A 22 -4.23 -8.94 6.04
CA ALA A 22 -4.14 -7.89 5.05
C ALA A 22 -4.61 -8.35 3.66
N GLY A 23 -4.24 -9.56 3.24
CA GLY A 23 -4.67 -10.14 1.96
C GLY A 23 -6.18 -10.32 1.87
N GLY A 24 -6.79 -10.88 2.92
CA GLY A 24 -8.25 -11.07 2.99
C GLY A 24 -9.00 -9.74 2.95
N THR A 25 -8.60 -8.78 3.78
CA THR A 25 -9.20 -7.44 3.79
C THR A 25 -8.99 -6.70 2.46
N PHE A 26 -7.83 -6.90 1.82
CA PHE A 26 -7.51 -6.24 0.55
C PHE A 26 -8.48 -6.64 -0.54
N VAL A 27 -8.68 -7.95 -0.73
CA VAL A 27 -9.56 -8.51 -1.76
C VAL A 27 -11.02 -8.18 -1.46
N ALA A 28 -11.46 -8.32 -0.21
CA ALA A 28 -12.83 -8.00 0.19
C ALA A 28 -13.16 -6.50 -0.04
N GLY A 29 -12.30 -5.60 0.44
CA GLY A 29 -12.50 -4.16 0.29
C GLY A 29 -12.46 -3.71 -1.18
N ALA A 30 -11.59 -4.31 -2.01
CA ALA A 30 -11.57 -4.04 -3.45
C ALA A 30 -12.86 -4.50 -4.13
N GLY A 31 -13.40 -5.65 -3.73
CA GLY A 31 -14.67 -6.17 -4.22
C GLY A 31 -15.85 -5.26 -3.86
N VAL A 32 -15.93 -4.81 -2.61
CA VAL A 32 -16.94 -3.84 -2.15
C VAL A 32 -16.81 -2.52 -2.90
N ALA A 33 -15.60 -1.99 -3.05
CA ALA A 33 -15.37 -0.75 -3.79
C ALA A 33 -15.79 -0.88 -5.26
N ALA A 34 -15.61 -2.05 -5.87
CA ALA A 34 -16.03 -2.33 -7.24
C ALA A 34 -17.55 -2.49 -7.38
N SER A 35 -18.28 -2.90 -6.34
CA SER A 35 -19.73 -3.09 -6.37
C SER A 35 -20.54 -1.81 -6.16
N LEU A 36 -19.90 -0.65 -5.92
CA LEU A 36 -20.55 0.67 -5.74
C LEU A 36 -21.23 1.25 -7.00
N GLY A 37 -21.50 0.43 -8.01
CA GLY A 37 -22.19 0.79 -9.25
C GLY A 37 -21.54 1.98 -9.96
N LYS A 38 -22.28 3.09 -10.09
CA LYS A 38 -21.83 4.33 -10.76
C LYS A 38 -20.59 4.95 -10.12
N HIS A 39 -20.29 4.64 -8.86
CA HIS A 39 -19.14 5.17 -8.14
C HIS A 39 -17.96 4.18 -8.06
N SER A 40 -18.03 3.02 -8.72
CA SER A 40 -17.03 1.96 -8.62
C SER A 40 -15.58 2.42 -8.86
N PHE A 41 -15.32 3.22 -9.90
CA PHE A 41 -13.97 3.74 -10.16
C PHE A 41 -13.48 4.72 -9.09
N LEU A 42 -14.34 5.63 -8.63
CA LEU A 42 -13.98 6.57 -7.56
C LEU A 42 -13.78 5.84 -6.22
N GLY A 43 -14.67 4.90 -5.90
CA GLY A 43 -14.59 4.06 -4.72
C GLY A 43 -13.31 3.25 -4.66
N GLN A 44 -12.92 2.60 -5.78
CA GLN A 44 -11.64 1.91 -5.87
C GLN A 44 -10.45 2.86 -5.72
N GLY A 45 -10.55 4.08 -6.27
CA GLY A 45 -9.53 5.12 -6.11
C GLY A 45 -9.36 5.57 -4.66
N LEU A 46 -10.46 5.81 -3.94
CA LEU A 46 -10.45 6.18 -2.52
C LEU A 46 -9.96 5.04 -1.63
N TYR A 47 -10.43 3.83 -1.87
CA TYR A 47 -9.99 2.62 -1.19
C TYR A 47 -8.49 2.36 -1.39
N GLY A 48 -8.00 2.48 -2.62
CA GLY A 48 -6.58 2.43 -2.90
C GLY A 48 -5.84 3.58 -2.21
N GLY A 49 -6.40 4.79 -2.22
CA GLY A 49 -5.81 5.97 -1.58
C GLY A 49 -5.60 5.78 -0.07
N SER A 50 -6.56 5.20 0.64
CA SER A 50 -6.47 4.97 2.09
C SER A 50 -5.34 4.02 2.48
N VAL A 51 -5.00 3.04 1.62
CA VAL A 51 -3.83 2.17 1.83
C VAL A 51 -2.53 2.99 1.85
N GLN A 52 -2.43 4.01 0.99
CA GLN A 52 -1.26 4.89 0.95
C GLN A 52 -1.19 5.82 2.16
N ILE A 53 -2.34 6.26 2.69
CA ILE A 53 -2.42 7.02 3.93
C ILE A 53 -1.84 6.19 5.07
N GLY A 54 -2.34 4.97 5.26
CA GLY A 54 -1.86 4.08 6.32
C GLY A 54 -0.36 3.80 6.22
N SER A 55 0.13 3.53 5.00
CA SER A 55 1.55 3.25 4.75
C SER A 55 2.43 4.49 4.96
N GLY A 56 1.98 5.66 4.50
CA GLY A 56 2.66 6.94 4.67
C GLY A 56 2.73 7.38 6.12
N LEU A 57 1.60 7.33 6.84
CA LEU A 57 1.57 7.61 8.29
C LEU A 57 2.43 6.61 9.07
N GLY A 58 2.46 5.35 8.63
CA GLY A 58 3.37 4.32 9.14
C GLY A 58 4.83 4.77 9.09
N LEU A 59 5.32 5.17 7.92
CA LEU A 59 6.69 5.67 7.78
C LEU A 59 6.93 6.97 8.55
N LEU A 60 5.96 7.90 8.52
CA LEU A 60 6.13 9.22 9.12
C LEU A 60 6.15 9.18 10.66
N LEU A 61 5.23 8.42 11.27
CA LEU A 61 4.99 8.48 12.72
C LEU A 61 5.74 7.39 13.49
N THR A 62 6.11 6.27 12.86
CA THR A 62 6.79 5.18 13.57
C THR A 62 8.12 5.59 14.21
N PRO A 63 9.00 6.41 13.59
CA PRO A 63 10.22 6.88 14.24
C PRO A 63 9.95 7.70 15.51
N GLN A 64 8.94 8.58 15.49
CA GLN A 64 8.53 9.39 16.64
C GLN A 64 7.93 8.51 17.75
N LEU A 65 7.05 7.57 17.39
CA LEU A 65 6.49 6.62 18.34
C LEU A 65 7.58 5.73 18.97
N TYR A 66 8.59 5.34 18.20
CA TYR A 66 9.76 4.62 18.70
C TYR A 66 10.56 5.48 19.68
N ALA A 67 10.79 6.76 19.38
CA ALA A 67 11.52 7.66 20.26
C ALA A 67 10.81 7.89 21.60
N TRP A 68 9.47 7.93 21.61
CA TRP A 68 8.69 8.18 22.83
C TRP A 68 8.38 6.92 23.65
N PHE A 69 8.10 5.80 22.98
CA PHE A 69 7.55 4.59 23.64
C PHE A 69 8.36 3.31 23.36
N ASN A 70 9.56 3.43 22.79
CA ASN A 70 10.33 2.30 22.25
C ASN A 70 9.56 1.52 21.18
N TRP A 71 10.17 0.46 20.66
CA TRP A 71 9.57 -0.35 19.59
C TRP A 71 8.29 -1.06 20.02
N GLN A 72 8.18 -1.51 21.27
CA GLN A 72 6.98 -2.18 21.78
C GLN A 72 5.78 -1.22 21.79
N GLY A 73 5.98 0.00 22.27
CA GLY A 73 4.92 1.01 22.33
C GLY A 73 4.48 1.47 20.94
N ALA A 74 5.40 1.62 19.99
CA ALA A 74 5.06 1.92 18.61
C ALA A 74 4.12 0.85 18.01
N PHE A 75 4.41 -0.44 18.20
CA PHE A 75 3.52 -1.51 17.75
C PHE A 75 2.18 -1.55 18.49
N LEU A 76 2.17 -1.20 19.78
CA LEU A 76 0.93 -1.10 20.55
C LEU A 76 0.02 0.00 19.97
N CYS A 77 0.55 1.18 19.68
CA CYS A 77 -0.21 2.29 19.09
C CYS A 77 -0.86 1.88 17.75
N TRP A 78 -0.09 1.24 16.86
CA TRP A 78 -0.64 0.73 15.59
C TRP A 78 -1.65 -0.39 15.81
N GLY A 79 -1.43 -1.27 16.79
CA GLY A 79 -2.37 -2.32 17.19
C GLY A 79 -3.70 -1.76 17.67
N LEU A 80 -3.69 -0.68 18.47
CA LEU A 80 -4.89 0.01 18.94
C LEU A 80 -5.72 0.60 17.79
N LEU A 81 -5.06 1.17 16.77
CA LEU A 81 -5.75 1.62 15.55
C LEU A 81 -6.40 0.44 14.79
N GLY A 82 -5.74 -0.72 14.75
CA GLY A 82 -6.32 -1.95 14.20
C GLY A 82 -7.56 -2.41 14.99
N ILE A 83 -7.51 -2.36 16.32
CA ILE A 83 -8.65 -2.68 17.18
C ILE A 83 -9.80 -1.69 16.97
N ALA A 84 -9.51 -0.39 16.92
CA ALA A 84 -10.52 0.63 16.62
C ALA A 84 -11.20 0.36 15.26
N SER A 85 -10.42 -0.07 14.25
CA SER A 85 -10.96 -0.45 12.95
C SER A 85 -11.89 -1.67 13.05
N ILE A 86 -11.53 -2.68 13.85
CA ILE A 86 -12.41 -3.84 14.12
C ILE A 86 -13.72 -3.38 14.76
N LEU A 87 -13.67 -2.49 15.76
CA LEU A 87 -14.86 -1.98 16.42
C LEU A 87 -15.79 -1.24 15.44
N VAL A 88 -15.23 -0.45 14.53
CA VAL A 88 -16.03 0.20 13.47
C VAL A 88 -16.75 -0.85 12.61
N TRP A 89 -16.05 -1.91 12.20
CA TRP A 89 -16.65 -2.97 11.38
C TRP A 89 -17.75 -3.77 12.10
N LEU A 90 -17.82 -3.77 13.43
CA LEU A 90 -18.93 -4.39 14.17
C LEU A 90 -20.27 -3.67 13.98
N PHE A 91 -20.24 -2.40 13.54
CA PHE A 91 -21.43 -1.57 13.35
C PHE A 91 -21.74 -1.29 11.87
N VAL A 92 -20.95 -1.85 10.95
CA VAL A 92 -21.20 -1.71 9.51
C VAL A 92 -22.02 -2.90 9.04
N ASP A 93 -23.24 -2.62 8.56
CA ASP A 93 -24.07 -3.64 7.94
C ASP A 93 -23.44 -4.14 6.64
N ASP A 94 -23.57 -5.45 6.41
CA ASP A 94 -23.10 -6.10 5.19
C ASP A 94 -24.08 -5.77 4.04
N GLY A 95 -24.02 -4.53 3.54
CA GLY A 95 -24.82 -4.05 2.40
C GLY A 95 -24.41 -4.66 1.05
N PHE A 96 -23.68 -5.78 1.09
CA PHE A 96 -23.17 -6.48 -0.08
C PHE A 96 -24.25 -7.43 -0.61
N GLU A 97 -24.86 -7.10 -1.75
CA GLU A 97 -25.70 -8.08 -2.43
C GLU A 97 -24.84 -9.24 -2.93
N ALA A 98 -25.03 -10.40 -2.30
CA ALA A 98 -24.36 -11.64 -2.66
C ALA A 98 -24.62 -11.95 -4.15
N HIS A 99 -23.62 -11.67 -4.99
CA HIS A 99 -23.64 -12.16 -6.36
C HIS A 99 -23.76 -13.68 -6.32
N HIS A 100 -24.53 -14.25 -7.25
CA HIS A 100 -24.77 -15.69 -7.33
C HIS A 100 -23.49 -16.49 -7.08
N ARG A 101 -23.58 -17.49 -6.19
CA ARG A 101 -22.47 -18.41 -5.88
C ARG A 101 -22.09 -19.19 -7.14
N THR A 102 -21.22 -18.63 -7.96
CA THR A 102 -20.64 -19.33 -9.10
C THR A 102 -19.61 -20.31 -8.60
N LYS A 103 -19.61 -21.54 -9.13
CA LYS A 103 -18.56 -22.53 -8.82
C LYS A 103 -17.21 -21.93 -9.23
N VAL A 104 -16.34 -21.67 -8.25
CA VAL A 104 -15.01 -21.13 -8.49
C VAL A 104 -14.16 -22.19 -9.19
N ASN A 105 -13.79 -21.93 -10.44
CA ASN A 105 -12.88 -22.79 -11.19
C ASN A 105 -11.46 -22.23 -11.13
N ILE A 106 -10.69 -22.70 -10.14
CA ILE A 106 -9.29 -22.28 -9.93
C ILE A 106 -8.45 -22.50 -11.18
N ARG A 107 -8.64 -23.63 -11.88
CA ARG A 107 -7.87 -23.98 -13.09
C ARG A 107 -8.13 -23.01 -14.23
N ALA A 108 -9.38 -22.56 -14.40
CA ALA A 108 -9.73 -21.57 -15.40
C ALA A 108 -9.09 -20.21 -15.10
N GLY A 109 -9.07 -19.80 -13.82
CA GLY A 109 -8.37 -18.59 -13.39
C GLY A 109 -6.88 -18.64 -13.69
N LEU A 110 -6.19 -19.72 -13.30
CA LEU A 110 -4.75 -19.91 -13.52
C LEU A 110 -4.37 -20.01 -15.00
N ARG A 111 -5.28 -20.41 -15.89
CA ARG A 111 -5.03 -20.50 -17.34
C ARG A 111 -5.34 -19.20 -18.08
N SER A 112 -5.95 -18.21 -17.43
CA SER A 112 -6.38 -16.98 -18.09
C SER A 112 -5.21 -16.01 -18.31
N PRO A 113 -4.87 -15.65 -19.56
CA PRO A 113 -3.81 -14.67 -19.85
C PRO A 113 -4.13 -13.28 -19.29
N ALA A 114 -5.42 -12.93 -19.18
CA ALA A 114 -5.84 -11.65 -18.62
C ALA A 114 -5.49 -11.54 -17.12
N VAL A 115 -5.64 -12.63 -16.36
CA VAL A 115 -5.27 -12.67 -14.94
C VAL A 115 -3.77 -12.42 -14.77
N TRP A 116 -2.94 -13.07 -15.57
CA TRP A 116 -1.49 -12.89 -15.52
C TRP A 116 -1.04 -11.52 -16.04
N THR A 117 -1.70 -10.97 -17.06
CA THR A 117 -1.38 -9.65 -17.61
C THR A 117 -1.71 -8.54 -16.60
N LEU A 118 -2.89 -8.60 -15.99
CA LEU A 118 -3.29 -7.69 -14.91
C LEU A 118 -2.42 -7.89 -13.67
N GLY A 119 -2.13 -9.16 -13.33
CA GLY A 119 -1.22 -9.51 -12.24
C GLY A 119 0.16 -8.91 -12.43
N LEU A 120 0.76 -9.03 -13.62
CA LEU A 120 2.06 -8.45 -13.94
C LEU A 120 2.06 -6.92 -13.86
N SER A 121 1.01 -6.28 -14.40
CA SER A 121 0.82 -4.84 -14.28
C SER A 121 0.75 -4.41 -12.81
N HIS A 122 0.02 -5.14 -11.97
CA HIS A 122 -0.12 -4.86 -10.55
C HIS A 122 1.16 -5.14 -9.75
N MET A 123 1.88 -6.22 -10.08
CA MET A 123 3.18 -6.53 -9.50
C MET A 123 4.20 -5.43 -9.78
N GLY A 124 4.31 -4.98 -11.04
CA GLY A 124 5.28 -3.98 -11.47
C GLY A 124 4.98 -2.56 -10.97
N THR A 125 3.73 -2.26 -10.63
CA THR A 125 3.31 -0.93 -10.16
C THR A 125 3.11 -0.91 -8.65
N PHE A 126 2.11 -1.62 -8.15
CA PHE A 126 1.73 -1.61 -6.74
C PHE A 126 2.73 -2.41 -5.88
N GLY A 127 3.06 -3.64 -6.30
CA GLY A 127 3.99 -4.51 -5.57
C GLY A 127 5.38 -3.90 -5.45
N LEU A 128 5.97 -3.52 -6.59
CA LEU A 128 7.28 -2.89 -6.65
C LEU A 128 7.30 -1.53 -5.96
N GLY A 129 6.24 -0.72 -6.11
CA GLY A 129 6.09 0.56 -5.42
C GLY A 129 6.11 0.41 -3.89
N ASN A 130 5.39 -0.57 -3.34
CA ASN A 130 5.42 -0.86 -1.91
C ASN A 130 6.79 -1.38 -1.43
N ALA A 131 7.45 -2.22 -2.22
CA ALA A 131 8.78 -2.72 -1.89
C ALA A 131 9.81 -1.57 -1.83
N ILE A 132 9.77 -0.67 -2.81
CA ILE A 132 10.63 0.52 -2.84
C ILE A 132 10.32 1.45 -1.68
N ALA A 133 9.04 1.66 -1.35
CA ALA A 133 8.66 2.50 -0.22
C ALA A 133 9.15 1.95 1.13
N ALA A 134 9.18 0.63 1.31
CA ALA A 134 9.78 0.03 2.50
C ALA A 134 11.31 0.22 2.54
N TRP A 135 11.97 0.18 1.39
CA TRP A 135 13.43 0.29 1.27
C TRP A 135 13.95 1.72 1.21
N ILE A 136 13.16 2.70 0.78
CA ILE A 136 13.65 4.06 0.50
C ILE A 136 14.22 4.73 1.77
N ALA A 137 13.60 4.52 2.93
CA ALA A 137 14.08 5.06 4.19
C ALA A 137 15.45 4.45 4.58
N VAL A 138 15.61 3.15 4.37
CA VAL A 138 16.88 2.44 4.61
C VAL A 138 17.95 2.92 3.63
N TYR A 139 17.61 3.05 2.35
CA TYR A 139 18.50 3.54 1.30
C TYR A 139 18.99 4.96 1.60
N LEU A 140 18.08 5.87 1.92
CA LEU A 140 18.41 7.26 2.26
C LEU A 140 19.28 7.36 3.53
N ALA A 141 19.01 6.54 4.54
CA ALA A 141 19.82 6.51 5.75
C ALA A 141 21.23 5.95 5.48
N HIS A 142 21.35 4.85 4.73
CA HIS A 142 22.64 4.18 4.49
C HIS A 142 23.50 4.87 3.43
N GLN A 143 22.92 5.31 2.31
CA GLN A 143 23.71 5.89 1.20
C GLN A 143 23.93 7.39 1.33
N TYR A 144 22.99 8.11 1.94
CA TYR A 144 23.08 9.56 2.10
C TYR A 144 23.35 9.99 3.55
N GLY A 145 23.51 9.03 4.48
CA GLY A 145 23.82 9.32 5.89
C GLY A 145 22.71 10.05 6.64
N LEU A 146 21.49 10.11 6.08
CA LEU A 146 20.38 10.84 6.70
C LEU A 146 19.94 10.17 7.99
N SER A 147 19.47 10.98 8.95
CA SER A 147 18.84 10.44 10.15
C SER A 147 17.62 9.59 9.75
N LEU A 148 17.37 8.49 10.48
CA LEU A 148 16.24 7.60 10.19
C LEU A 148 14.90 8.34 10.15
N GLY A 149 14.71 9.34 11.02
CA GLY A 149 13.51 10.18 11.03
C GLY A 149 13.35 11.01 9.76
N LEU A 150 14.41 11.67 9.29
CA LEU A 150 14.37 12.44 8.03
C LEU A 150 14.16 11.52 6.82
N ALA A 151 14.89 10.40 6.77
CA ALA A 151 14.77 9.42 5.70
C ALA A 151 13.34 8.84 5.61
N ALA A 152 12.74 8.50 6.75
CA ALA A 152 11.36 8.01 6.82
C ALA A 152 10.34 9.10 6.47
N THR A 153 10.56 10.35 6.88
CA THR A 153 9.73 11.50 6.51
C THR A 153 9.72 11.70 5.00
N LEU A 154 10.89 11.73 4.36
CA LEU A 154 11.00 11.86 2.90
C LEU A 154 10.32 10.69 2.18
N GLY A 155 10.51 9.45 2.66
CA GLY A 155 9.82 8.28 2.13
C GLY A 155 8.29 8.37 2.27
N SER A 156 7.80 8.93 3.37
CA SER A 156 6.36 9.10 3.61
C SER A 156 5.69 10.07 2.64
N ILE A 157 6.38 11.15 2.23
CA ILE A 157 5.86 12.13 1.27
C ILE A 157 5.52 11.44 -0.07
N ALA A 158 6.43 10.57 -0.53
CA ALA A 158 6.20 9.79 -1.75
C ALA A 158 4.95 8.90 -1.63
N LEU A 159 4.78 8.21 -0.50
CA LEU A 159 3.59 7.39 -0.26
C LEU A 159 2.31 8.22 -0.17
N LEU A 160 2.32 9.30 0.62
CA LEU A 160 1.18 10.19 0.83
C LEU A 160 0.77 10.90 -0.46
N SER A 161 1.69 11.18 -1.38
CA SER A 161 1.32 11.68 -2.72
C SER A 161 0.37 10.71 -3.45
N GLY A 162 0.58 9.41 -3.28
CA GLY A 162 -0.27 8.35 -3.83
C GLY A 162 -1.71 8.37 -3.31
N MET A 163 -1.95 8.97 -2.13
CA MET A 163 -3.31 9.20 -1.60
C MET A 163 -4.14 10.06 -2.56
N PHE A 164 -3.53 11.03 -3.24
CA PHE A 164 -4.23 11.95 -4.12
C PHE A 164 -4.36 11.42 -5.55
N PHE A 165 -3.30 10.75 -6.05
CA PHE A 165 -3.28 10.24 -7.42
C PHE A 165 -4.27 9.09 -7.66
N ARG A 166 -4.57 8.26 -6.64
CA ARG A 166 -5.50 7.13 -6.79
C ARG A 166 -6.96 7.56 -6.95
N PRO A 167 -7.53 8.44 -6.10
CA PRO A 167 -8.84 9.04 -6.33
C PRO A 167 -8.88 9.81 -7.64
N LEU A 168 -7.83 10.56 -7.99
CA LEU A 168 -7.76 11.27 -9.26
C LEU A 168 -7.87 10.32 -10.46
N GLY A 169 -7.15 9.20 -10.43
CA GLY A 169 -7.29 8.14 -11.45
C GLY A 169 -8.72 7.59 -11.51
N GLY A 170 -9.34 7.35 -10.36
CA GLY A 170 -10.75 6.96 -10.25
C GLY A 170 -11.71 7.98 -10.87
N ILE A 171 -11.49 9.28 -10.64
CA ILE A 171 -12.28 10.38 -11.23
C ILE A 171 -12.11 10.42 -12.75
N LEU A 172 -10.87 10.29 -13.25
CA LEU A 172 -10.59 10.30 -14.69
C LEU A 172 -11.30 9.15 -15.42
N LEU A 173 -11.32 7.96 -14.81
CA LEU A 173 -12.05 6.80 -15.34
C LEU A 173 -13.57 6.98 -15.24
N ALA A 174 -14.07 7.47 -14.09
CA ALA A 174 -15.49 7.73 -13.88
C ALA A 174 -16.06 8.76 -14.87
N ARG A 175 -15.29 9.80 -15.18
CA ARG A 175 -15.64 10.83 -16.17
C ARG A 175 -15.42 10.39 -17.62
N ARG A 176 -14.93 9.17 -17.85
CA ARG A 176 -14.53 8.65 -19.18
C ARG A 176 -13.50 9.52 -19.90
N ALA A 177 -12.73 10.32 -19.17
CA ALA A 177 -11.69 11.17 -19.74
C ALA A 177 -10.54 10.33 -20.34
N ILE A 178 -10.25 9.18 -19.73
CA ILE A 178 -9.25 8.22 -20.20
C ILE A 178 -9.85 6.81 -20.07
N ARG A 179 -9.51 5.91 -21.00
CA ARG A 179 -9.90 4.49 -20.92
C ARG A 179 -8.97 3.72 -19.95
N PRO A 180 -9.43 2.61 -19.32
CA PRO A 180 -8.62 1.86 -18.36
C PRO A 180 -7.27 1.35 -18.89
N ILE A 181 -7.23 0.80 -20.11
CA ILE A 181 -5.99 0.20 -20.66
C ILE A 181 -4.89 1.24 -20.92
N PRO A 182 -5.15 2.39 -21.58
CA PRO A 182 -4.17 3.47 -21.68
C PRO A 182 -3.64 3.95 -20.31
N LEU A 183 -4.54 4.11 -19.32
CA LEU A 183 -4.14 4.56 -17.98
C LEU A 183 -3.22 3.53 -17.29
N LEU A 184 -3.53 2.23 -17.43
CA LEU A 184 -2.66 1.15 -16.96
C LEU A 184 -1.29 1.19 -17.64
N ARG A 185 -1.23 1.38 -18.96
CA ARG A 185 0.03 1.47 -19.71
C ARG A 185 0.89 2.64 -19.24
N ILE A 186 0.29 3.83 -19.15
CA ILE A 186 0.98 5.04 -18.66
C ILE A 186 1.50 4.81 -17.24
N GLY A 187 0.67 4.28 -16.34
CA GLY A 187 1.07 3.96 -14.97
C GLY A 187 2.23 2.98 -14.89
N THR A 188 2.20 1.90 -15.69
CA THR A 188 3.31 0.93 -15.75
C THR A 188 4.61 1.53 -16.29
N ILE A 189 4.53 2.38 -17.32
CA ILE A 189 5.70 3.05 -17.89
C ILE A 189 6.30 4.02 -16.87
N LEU A 190 5.48 4.84 -16.21
CA LEU A 190 5.94 5.77 -15.19
C LEU A 190 6.55 5.05 -13.99
N GLY A 191 5.94 3.95 -13.55
CA GLY A 191 6.50 3.10 -12.50
C GLY A 191 7.88 2.55 -12.87
N ALA A 192 7.98 1.91 -14.04
CA ALA A 192 9.25 1.38 -14.53
C ALA A 192 10.33 2.46 -14.71
N ALA A 193 9.97 3.62 -15.28
CA ALA A 193 10.87 4.75 -15.44
C ALA A 193 11.35 5.28 -14.08
N GLY A 194 10.45 5.40 -13.09
CA GLY A 194 10.82 5.83 -11.74
C GLY A 194 11.84 4.91 -11.08
N VAL A 195 11.65 3.59 -11.19
CA VAL A 195 12.62 2.62 -10.67
C VAL A 195 13.95 2.68 -11.44
N ALA A 196 13.90 2.79 -12.76
CA ALA A 196 15.11 2.90 -13.58
C ALA A 196 15.91 4.18 -13.24
N LEU A 197 15.23 5.29 -12.97
CA LEU A 197 15.86 6.54 -12.53
C LEU A 197 16.52 6.40 -11.15
N LEU A 198 15.92 5.66 -10.22
CA LEU A 198 16.54 5.35 -8.91
C LEU A 198 17.81 4.50 -9.04
N ALA A 199 17.92 3.69 -10.10
CA ALA A 199 19.12 2.89 -10.37
C ALA A 199 20.28 3.72 -10.94
N LEU A 200 20.01 4.92 -11.47
CA LEU A 200 21.06 5.81 -11.95
C LEU A 200 21.82 6.40 -10.75
N PRO A 201 23.16 6.44 -10.78
CA PRO A 201 23.99 7.00 -9.70
C PRO A 201 23.98 8.54 -9.75
N LEU A 202 22.80 9.14 -9.88
CA LEU A 202 22.62 10.58 -9.90
C LEU A 202 22.78 11.09 -8.47
N ARG A 203 23.99 11.53 -8.13
CA ARG A 203 24.26 12.30 -6.91
C ARG A 203 23.67 13.70 -7.06
N PHE A 204 22.35 13.84 -7.04
CA PHE A 204 21.72 15.17 -7.01
C PHE A 204 21.91 15.76 -5.59
N PRO A 205 22.61 16.90 -5.45
CA PRO A 205 23.10 17.37 -4.17
C PRO A 205 22.17 18.27 -3.31
N PRO A 206 20.96 18.73 -3.71
CA PRO A 206 20.31 19.79 -2.92
C PRO A 206 19.85 19.32 -1.53
N LEU A 207 19.69 18.01 -1.30
CA LEU A 207 19.35 17.45 0.02
C LEU A 207 20.56 17.06 0.86
N ALA A 208 21.74 16.87 0.25
CA ALA A 208 22.98 16.56 0.96
C ALA A 208 23.55 17.79 1.70
N ALA A 209 23.16 19.00 1.28
CA ALA A 209 23.57 20.26 1.93
C ALA A 209 22.77 20.58 3.21
N LEU A 210 21.74 19.79 3.53
CA LEU A 210 20.92 19.95 4.75
C LEU A 210 21.28 18.92 5.84
N GLY A 211 22.38 18.17 5.66
CA GLY A 211 22.96 17.25 6.63
C GLY A 211 24.25 17.80 7.21
#